data_AF-A0A3M7MJ29-F1
#
_entry.id   AF-A0A3M7MJ29-F1
#
_cell.length_a   1.000
_cell.length_b   1.000
_cell.length_c   1.000
_cell.angle_alpha   90.00
_cell.angle_beta   90.00
_cell.angle_gamma   90.00
#
_symmetry.space_group_name_H-M   'P 1'
#
loop_
_entity.id
_entity.type
_entity.pdbx_description
1 polymer ?
#
loop_
_entity_poly.entity_id
_entity_poly.type
_entity_poly.pdbx_seq_one_letter_code
_entity_poly.pdbx_strand_id
1 'polypeptide(L)'
;MASKNTEELSRETTLRQIYRTIENAMSHKTLAKDSATKTASLISKDPKVWFDVVGIDVSLAVRLQDDEALRALVDYLVELASLPDAINESDETVVVENIGYGGASVCIEPGEPLVMGDGGAKLWRDLPDWSMVMTESFQGPELWLHDNHSPENSELAKTKWRNLNTYLALRATHARAQNIPVLANGIRLARVTLMMALEHSPESRLGKNVNLHIPAAAEWFRIAGDEIERLCKNQAETMSPGDLWARLGGGEMCDSARLSFWKKRMSELGYTEVGKRM
;
A
#
# COMPACT_ATOMS: atom_id res chain seq x y z
N MET A 1 13.51 -28.63 -21.18
CA MET A 1 12.78 -29.09 -19.97
C MET A 1 13.64 -29.05 -18.72
N ALA A 2 14.91 -29.47 -18.74
CA ALA A 2 15.78 -29.41 -17.56
C ALA A 2 16.10 -27.97 -17.07
N SER A 3 16.42 -27.01 -17.94
CA SER A 3 16.79 -25.64 -17.48
C SER A 3 15.60 -24.84 -16.91
N LYS A 4 14.39 -25.03 -17.47
CA LYS A 4 13.17 -24.41 -16.96
C LYS A 4 12.85 -24.85 -15.52
N ASN A 5 13.04 -26.13 -15.21
CA ASN A 5 12.87 -26.65 -13.85
C ASN A 5 13.94 -26.13 -12.87
N THR A 6 15.15 -25.84 -13.33
CA THR A 6 16.23 -25.30 -12.50
C THR A 6 16.02 -23.81 -12.19
N GLU A 7 15.59 -23.03 -13.18
CA GLU A 7 15.23 -21.61 -13.01
C GLU A 7 14.03 -21.44 -12.06
N GLU A 8 13.00 -22.27 -12.21
CA GLU A 8 11.81 -22.23 -11.36
C GLU A 8 12.13 -22.58 -9.90
N LEU A 9 12.99 -23.57 -9.67
CA LEU A 9 13.47 -23.94 -8.33
C LEU A 9 14.36 -22.85 -7.71
N SER A 10 15.14 -22.14 -8.53
CA SER A 10 15.97 -21.00 -8.11
C SER A 10 15.09 -19.83 -7.66
N ARG A 11 14.08 -19.45 -8.46
CA ARG A 11 13.11 -18.40 -8.14
C ARG A 11 12.36 -18.70 -6.84
N GLU A 12 11.84 -19.92 -6.69
CA GLU A 12 11.13 -20.31 -5.47
C GLU A 12 12.02 -20.20 -4.22
N THR A 13 13.29 -20.58 -4.36
CA THR A 13 14.27 -20.44 -3.27
C THR A 13 14.49 -18.97 -2.90
N THR A 14 14.65 -18.09 -3.89
CA THR A 14 14.80 -16.64 -3.68
C THR A 14 13.58 -16.06 -2.98
N LEU A 15 12.35 -16.38 -3.44
CA LEU A 15 11.12 -15.90 -2.82
C LEU A 15 10.97 -16.35 -1.36
N ARG A 16 11.30 -17.61 -1.06
CA ARG A 16 11.30 -18.10 0.33
C ARG A 16 12.30 -17.33 1.21
N GLN A 17 13.45 -16.95 0.67
CA GLN A 17 14.45 -16.15 1.40
C GLN A 17 13.98 -14.71 1.63
N ILE A 18 13.33 -14.09 0.63
CA ILE A 18 12.73 -12.76 0.76
C ILE A 18 11.64 -12.78 1.82
N TYR A 19 10.70 -13.71 1.73
CA TYR A 19 9.60 -13.84 2.68
C TYR A 19 10.12 -13.99 4.12
N ARG A 20 11.09 -14.87 4.37
CA ARG A 20 11.73 -15.02 5.70
C ARG A 20 12.44 -13.75 6.16
N THR A 21 13.01 -12.98 5.23
CA THR A 21 13.71 -11.73 5.56
C THR A 21 12.73 -10.66 6.02
N ILE A 22 11.54 -10.59 5.39
CA ILE A 22 10.45 -9.71 5.79
C ILE A 22 9.86 -10.18 7.13
N GLU A 23 9.61 -11.47 7.31
CA GLU A 23 9.13 -12.03 8.59
C GLU A 23 10.08 -11.72 9.76
N ASN A 24 11.39 -11.82 9.54
CA ASN A 24 12.38 -11.46 10.56
C ASN A 24 12.35 -9.98 10.90
N ALA A 25 12.12 -9.08 9.93
CA ALA A 25 11.94 -7.66 10.18
C ALA A 25 10.68 -7.41 11.03
N MET A 26 9.55 -7.99 10.62
CA MET A 26 8.27 -7.84 11.32
C MET A 26 8.29 -8.42 12.74
N SER A 27 9.11 -9.45 12.98
CA SER A 27 9.29 -10.06 14.30
C SER A 27 10.43 -9.44 15.11
N HIS A 28 10.99 -8.30 14.66
CA HIS A 28 12.14 -7.61 15.28
C HIS A 28 13.39 -8.48 15.49
N LYS A 29 13.54 -9.58 14.73
CA LYS A 29 14.74 -10.43 14.76
C LYS A 29 15.90 -9.80 14.00
N THR A 30 15.61 -8.90 13.08
CA THR A 30 16.57 -8.12 12.30
C THR A 30 16.11 -6.67 12.21
N LEU A 31 17.04 -5.74 12.04
CA LEU A 31 16.71 -4.34 11.77
C LEU A 31 16.05 -4.21 10.40
N ALA A 32 15.09 -3.31 10.26
CA ALA A 32 14.41 -3.01 9.00
C ALA A 32 15.41 -2.73 7.87
N LYS A 33 16.45 -1.94 8.16
CA LYS A 33 17.52 -1.60 7.23
C LYS A 33 18.32 -2.81 6.73
N ASP A 34 18.63 -3.74 7.63
CA ASP A 34 19.39 -4.95 7.29
C ASP A 34 18.54 -5.90 6.42
N SER A 35 17.27 -6.05 6.77
CA SER A 35 16.31 -6.81 5.97
C SER A 35 16.08 -6.19 4.59
N ALA A 36 15.92 -4.86 4.51
CA ALA A 36 15.80 -4.15 3.24
C ALA A 36 17.03 -4.34 2.35
N THR A 37 18.24 -4.18 2.92
CA THR A 37 19.50 -4.39 2.20
C THR A 37 19.63 -5.82 1.69
N LYS A 38 19.25 -6.80 2.52
CA LYS A 38 19.26 -8.21 2.14
C LYS A 38 18.25 -8.51 1.04
N THR A 39 17.02 -7.99 1.12
CA THR A 39 16.03 -8.15 0.05
C THR A 39 16.52 -7.52 -1.25
N ALA A 40 17.10 -6.32 -1.19
CA ALA A 40 17.67 -5.66 -2.36
C ALA A 40 18.77 -6.50 -3.01
N SER A 41 19.69 -7.07 -2.23
CA SER A 41 20.73 -7.98 -2.75
C SER A 41 20.15 -9.24 -3.41
N LEU A 42 19.03 -9.76 -2.91
CA LEU A 42 18.36 -10.91 -3.52
C LEU A 42 17.71 -10.53 -4.86
N ILE A 43 17.04 -9.38 -4.92
CA ILE A 43 16.40 -8.87 -6.15
C ILE A 43 17.43 -8.49 -7.20
N SER A 44 18.58 -7.90 -6.83
CA SER A 44 19.64 -7.60 -7.81
C SER A 44 20.15 -8.85 -8.53
N LYS A 45 20.06 -10.03 -7.90
CA LYS A 45 20.43 -11.32 -8.51
C LYS A 45 19.33 -11.94 -9.37
N ASP A 46 18.08 -11.59 -9.08
CA ASP A 46 16.91 -12.06 -9.83
C ASP A 46 15.83 -10.96 -9.87
N PRO A 47 15.99 -9.95 -10.75
CA PRO A 47 15.08 -8.78 -10.76
C PRO A 47 13.61 -9.15 -11.03
N LYS A 48 13.38 -10.32 -11.65
CA LYS A 48 12.04 -10.84 -12.00
C LYS A 48 11.18 -11.11 -10.76
N VAL A 49 11.76 -11.25 -9.57
CA VAL A 49 11.02 -11.49 -8.32
C VAL A 49 10.43 -10.23 -7.70
N TRP A 50 10.75 -9.05 -8.22
CA TRP A 50 10.27 -7.79 -7.63
C TRP A 50 8.75 -7.70 -7.55
N PHE A 51 8.04 -8.09 -8.62
CA PHE A 51 6.58 -8.08 -8.62
C PHE A 51 6.01 -8.97 -7.51
N ASP A 52 6.66 -10.11 -7.23
CA ASP A 52 6.29 -10.98 -6.12
C ASP A 52 6.53 -10.29 -4.77
N VAL A 53 7.57 -9.46 -4.62
CA VAL A 53 7.83 -8.70 -3.39
C VAL A 53 6.73 -7.67 -3.13
N VAL A 54 6.26 -6.97 -4.16
CA VAL A 54 5.10 -6.07 -4.05
C VAL A 54 3.85 -6.86 -3.63
N GLY A 55 3.62 -8.02 -4.25
CA GLY A 55 2.53 -8.92 -3.89
C GLY A 55 2.62 -9.41 -2.43
N ILE A 56 3.82 -9.72 -1.93
CA ILE A 56 4.07 -10.12 -0.54
C ILE A 56 3.76 -8.97 0.42
N ASP A 57 4.24 -7.74 0.16
CA ASP A 57 3.97 -6.56 1.01
C ASP A 57 2.47 -6.34 1.20
N VAL A 58 1.72 -6.28 0.11
CA VAL A 58 0.26 -6.07 0.15
C VAL A 58 -0.46 -7.26 0.77
N SER A 59 -0.03 -8.49 0.47
CA SER A 59 -0.60 -9.71 1.06
C SER A 59 -0.41 -9.77 2.58
N LEU A 60 0.74 -9.32 3.08
CA LEU A 60 1.01 -9.22 4.50
C LEU A 60 0.16 -8.11 5.13
N ALA A 61 0.09 -6.94 4.49
CA ALA A 61 -0.71 -5.80 4.95
C ALA A 61 -2.20 -6.14 5.13
N VAL A 62 -2.79 -6.96 4.25
CA VAL A 62 -4.21 -7.36 4.39
C VAL A 62 -4.43 -8.49 5.42
N ARG A 63 -3.39 -9.29 5.74
CA ARG A 63 -3.52 -10.46 6.65
C ARG A 63 -3.18 -10.14 8.10
N LEU A 64 -2.22 -9.24 8.32
CA LEU A 64 -1.74 -8.89 9.65
C LEU A 64 -2.75 -8.04 10.41
N GLN A 65 -2.94 -8.35 11.69
CA GLN A 65 -3.80 -7.59 12.60
C GLN A 65 -3.00 -6.91 13.73
N ASP A 66 -1.70 -7.17 13.79
CA ASP A 66 -0.82 -6.63 14.81
C ASP A 66 -0.22 -5.30 14.34
N ASP A 67 -0.51 -4.23 15.09
CA ASP A 67 -0.02 -2.87 14.80
C ASP A 67 1.52 -2.82 14.84
N GLU A 68 2.18 -3.60 15.71
CA GLU A 68 3.64 -3.60 15.82
C GLU A 68 4.29 -4.25 14.60
N ALA A 69 3.83 -5.44 14.20
CA ALA A 69 4.27 -6.08 12.95
C ALA A 69 3.99 -5.21 11.71
N LEU A 70 2.84 -4.52 11.65
CA LEU A 70 2.53 -3.60 10.55
C LEU A 70 3.45 -2.38 10.53
N ARG A 71 3.81 -1.81 11.70
CA ARG A 71 4.82 -0.74 11.80
C ARG A 71 6.18 -1.21 11.31
N ALA A 72 6.61 -2.40 11.72
CA ALA A 72 7.86 -2.98 11.26
C ALA A 72 7.86 -3.25 9.74
N LEU A 73 6.71 -3.62 9.16
CA LEU A 73 6.55 -3.73 7.70
C LEU A 73 6.67 -2.36 7.02
N VAL A 74 6.08 -1.30 7.60
CA VAL A 74 6.25 0.08 7.12
C VAL A 74 7.72 0.48 7.14
N ASP A 75 8.42 0.25 8.26
CA ASP A 75 9.83 0.59 8.41
C ASP A 75 10.68 -0.14 7.37
N TYR A 76 10.43 -1.44 7.17
CA TYR A 76 11.08 -2.24 6.14
C TYR A 76 10.90 -1.65 4.74
N LEU A 77 9.66 -1.31 4.35
CA LEU A 77 9.39 -0.77 3.01
C LEU A 77 10.02 0.62 2.84
N VAL A 78 9.99 1.46 3.87
CA VAL A 78 10.63 2.78 3.85
C VAL A 78 12.14 2.65 3.68
N GLU A 79 12.79 1.72 4.39
CA GLU A 79 14.22 1.48 4.21
C GLU A 79 14.55 0.93 2.83
N LEU A 80 13.74 0.01 2.30
CA LEU A 80 13.90 -0.52 0.95
C LEU A 80 13.80 0.60 -0.09
N ALA A 81 12.80 1.47 0.03
CA ALA A 81 12.59 2.61 -0.87
C ALA A 81 13.63 3.73 -0.72
N SER A 82 14.46 3.66 0.34
CA SER A 82 15.52 4.63 0.59
C SER A 82 16.90 4.15 0.14
N LEU A 83 17.02 2.93 -0.38
CA LEU A 83 18.28 2.40 -0.88
C LEU A 83 18.70 3.13 -2.18
N PRO A 84 20.02 3.28 -2.43
CA PRO A 84 20.52 3.71 -3.74
C PRO A 84 20.05 2.75 -4.81
N ASP A 85 19.50 3.26 -5.92
CA ASP A 85 18.96 2.45 -7.03
C ASP A 85 19.89 1.29 -7.39
N ALA A 86 19.32 0.10 -7.57
CA ALA A 86 20.08 -1.09 -7.95
C ALA A 86 20.77 -0.86 -9.29
N ILE A 87 22.00 -1.37 -9.40
CA ILE A 87 22.78 -1.37 -10.64
C ILE A 87 23.00 -2.81 -11.10
N ASN A 88 23.23 -3.00 -12.40
CA ASN A 88 23.70 -4.27 -12.92
C ASN A 88 25.16 -4.48 -12.46
N GLU A 89 25.36 -5.25 -11.40
CA GLU A 89 26.69 -5.61 -10.87
C GLU A 89 27.34 -6.80 -11.60
N SER A 90 26.65 -7.40 -12.58
CA SER A 90 27.19 -8.52 -13.34
C SER A 90 28.07 -8.03 -14.50
N ASP A 91 28.93 -8.92 -15.00
CA ASP A 91 29.76 -8.65 -16.18
C ASP A 91 28.98 -8.83 -17.50
N GLU A 92 27.69 -9.14 -17.44
CA GLU A 92 26.83 -9.45 -18.58
C GLU A 92 25.65 -8.47 -18.69
N THR A 93 25.14 -8.28 -19.90
CA THR A 93 23.93 -7.48 -20.14
C THR A 93 22.71 -8.20 -19.55
N VAL A 94 21.98 -7.52 -18.67
CA VAL A 94 20.71 -8.03 -18.14
C VAL A 94 19.57 -7.65 -19.07
N VAL A 95 18.80 -8.63 -19.54
CA VAL A 95 17.59 -8.38 -20.33
C VAL A 95 16.38 -8.45 -19.41
N VAL A 96 15.70 -7.31 -19.24
CA VAL A 96 14.42 -7.25 -18.54
C VAL A 96 13.32 -7.21 -19.59
N GLU A 97 12.46 -8.23 -19.57
CA GLU A 97 11.33 -8.38 -20.49
C GLU A 97 10.05 -7.78 -19.89
N ASN A 98 9.10 -7.41 -20.75
CA ASN A 98 7.78 -6.90 -20.37
C ASN A 98 7.78 -5.58 -19.57
N ILE A 99 8.65 -4.64 -19.95
CA ILE A 99 8.63 -3.27 -19.44
C ILE A 99 7.60 -2.46 -20.22
N GLY A 100 6.68 -1.80 -19.51
CA GLY A 100 5.61 -1.01 -20.13
C GLY A 100 4.40 -1.84 -20.56
N TYR A 101 3.27 -1.16 -20.70
CA TYR A 101 2.04 -1.67 -21.32
C TYR A 101 2.23 -2.26 -22.74
N GLY A 102 3.37 -1.98 -23.40
CA GLY A 102 3.73 -2.49 -24.72
C GLY A 102 4.63 -3.74 -24.72
N GLY A 103 5.05 -4.24 -23.55
CA GLY A 103 5.85 -5.46 -23.44
C GLY A 103 7.28 -5.33 -23.98
N ALA A 104 7.90 -4.15 -23.87
CA ALA A 104 9.24 -3.94 -24.39
C ALA A 104 10.29 -4.70 -23.58
N SER A 105 11.37 -5.13 -24.24
CA SER A 105 12.56 -5.62 -23.56
C SER A 105 13.59 -4.51 -23.48
N VAL A 106 14.20 -4.34 -22.30
CA VAL A 106 15.30 -3.40 -22.08
C VAL A 106 16.56 -4.20 -21.78
N CYS A 107 17.63 -3.89 -22.50
CA CYS A 107 18.98 -4.37 -22.20
C CYS A 107 19.64 -3.38 -21.25
N ILE A 108 20.20 -3.88 -20.15
CA ILE A 108 20.83 -3.09 -19.10
C ILE A 108 22.29 -3.53 -19.02
N GLU A 109 23.21 -2.65 -19.39
CA GLU A 109 24.63 -2.96 -19.42
C GLU A 109 25.24 -2.99 -18.00
N PRO A 110 26.40 -3.66 -17.82
CA PRO A 110 27.14 -3.61 -16.56
C PRO A 110 27.36 -2.17 -16.06
N GLY A 111 27.02 -1.93 -14.79
CA GLY A 111 27.11 -0.62 -14.15
C GLY A 111 25.93 0.32 -14.40
N GLU A 112 24.97 -0.04 -15.26
CA GLU A 112 23.76 0.75 -15.47
C GLU A 112 22.69 0.47 -14.40
N PRO A 113 21.84 1.46 -14.06
CA PRO A 113 20.72 1.25 -13.14
C PRO A 113 19.74 0.20 -13.67
N LEU A 114 19.30 -0.69 -12.79
CA LEU A 114 18.19 -1.59 -13.08
C LEU A 114 16.89 -0.78 -13.19
N VAL A 115 16.23 -0.92 -14.35
CA VAL A 115 14.95 -0.29 -14.66
C VAL A 115 13.90 -1.37 -14.86
N MET A 116 12.71 -1.17 -14.28
CA MET A 116 11.60 -2.12 -14.33
C MET A 116 10.24 -1.42 -14.35
N GLY A 117 9.18 -2.19 -14.57
CA GLY A 117 7.79 -1.72 -14.58
C GLY A 117 7.48 -0.75 -15.72
N ASP A 118 6.30 -0.15 -15.68
CA ASP A 118 5.89 0.80 -16.71
C ASP A 118 6.76 2.06 -16.73
N GLY A 119 7.33 2.39 -17.90
CA GLY A 119 8.09 3.63 -18.11
C GLY A 119 9.55 3.62 -17.68
N GLY A 120 10.13 2.45 -17.37
CA GLY A 120 11.56 2.34 -17.00
C GLY A 120 11.86 2.90 -15.61
N ALA A 121 10.95 2.68 -14.66
CA ALA A 121 11.07 3.13 -13.29
C ALA A 121 12.27 2.47 -12.58
N LYS A 122 12.92 3.22 -11.68
CA LYS A 122 14.07 2.71 -10.93
C LYS A 122 13.60 1.96 -9.70
N LEU A 123 14.17 0.77 -9.50
CA LEU A 123 13.69 -0.24 -8.56
C LEU A 123 13.39 0.26 -7.14
N TRP A 124 14.30 1.00 -6.51
CA TRP A 124 14.12 1.39 -5.10
C TRP A 124 13.45 2.74 -4.95
N ARG A 125 13.91 3.74 -5.70
CA ARG A 125 13.34 5.09 -5.59
C ARG A 125 11.87 5.12 -6.03
N ASP A 126 11.55 4.41 -7.10
CA ASP A 126 10.25 4.53 -7.75
C ASP A 126 9.31 3.37 -7.41
N LEU A 127 9.81 2.29 -6.79
CA LEU A 127 9.07 1.05 -6.46
C LEU A 127 8.14 0.65 -7.61
N PRO A 128 8.68 0.15 -8.74
CA PRO A 128 7.88 -0.13 -9.94
C PRO A 128 6.66 -0.99 -9.60
N ASP A 129 5.55 -0.78 -10.32
CA ASP A 129 4.29 -1.51 -10.16
C ASP A 129 3.57 -1.32 -8.80
N TRP A 130 4.23 -0.76 -7.77
CA TRP A 130 3.63 -0.58 -6.46
C TRP A 130 2.39 0.33 -6.51
N SER A 131 2.46 1.45 -7.22
CA SER A 131 1.29 2.35 -7.39
C SER A 131 0.12 1.68 -8.10
N MET A 132 0.39 0.79 -9.06
CA MET A 132 -0.64 0.04 -9.78
C MET A 132 -1.31 -0.97 -8.84
N VAL A 133 -0.52 -1.80 -8.15
CA VAL A 133 -1.05 -2.80 -7.21
C VAL A 133 -1.86 -2.14 -6.10
N MET A 134 -1.43 -0.96 -5.63
CA MET A 134 -2.20 -0.20 -4.65
C MET A 134 -3.50 0.37 -5.23
N THR A 135 -3.47 0.90 -6.46
CA THR A 135 -4.68 1.39 -7.15
C THR A 135 -5.69 0.27 -7.31
N GLU A 136 -5.25 -0.92 -7.72
CA GLU A 136 -6.09 -2.11 -7.82
C GLU A 136 -6.63 -2.53 -6.45
N SER A 137 -5.77 -2.57 -5.42
CA SER A 137 -6.17 -2.93 -4.06
C SER A 137 -7.19 -1.96 -3.45
N PHE A 138 -7.24 -0.71 -3.92
CA PHE A 138 -8.14 0.35 -3.43
C PHE A 138 -9.42 0.54 -4.24
N GLN A 139 -9.78 -0.39 -5.13
CA GLN A 139 -11.13 -0.36 -5.75
C GLN A 139 -12.26 -0.70 -4.76
N GLY A 140 -11.92 -1.26 -3.59
CA GLY A 140 -12.83 -1.45 -2.47
C GLY A 140 -12.82 -2.88 -1.91
N PRO A 141 -13.40 -3.09 -0.70
CA PRO A 141 -13.56 -4.40 -0.09
C PRO A 141 -14.38 -5.38 -0.93
N GLU A 142 -15.18 -4.89 -1.86
CA GLU A 142 -15.99 -5.69 -2.79
C GLU A 142 -15.15 -6.57 -3.70
N LEU A 143 -13.89 -6.22 -3.95
CA LEU A 143 -12.96 -7.06 -4.72
C LEU A 143 -12.88 -8.48 -4.14
N TRP A 144 -12.84 -8.60 -2.80
CA TRP A 144 -12.79 -9.90 -2.14
C TRP A 144 -14.13 -10.63 -2.16
N LEU A 145 -15.25 -9.90 -2.21
CA LEU A 145 -16.58 -10.52 -2.30
C LEU A 145 -16.89 -11.06 -3.70
N HIS A 146 -16.23 -10.51 -4.72
CA HIS A 146 -16.43 -10.83 -6.13
C HIS A 146 -15.24 -11.53 -6.78
N ASP A 147 -14.29 -12.01 -5.97
CA ASP A 147 -13.19 -12.83 -6.46
C ASP A 147 -13.77 -14.09 -7.12
N ASN A 148 -13.51 -14.26 -8.42
CA ASN A 148 -14.06 -15.36 -9.22
C ASN A 148 -13.48 -16.73 -8.85
N HIS A 149 -12.34 -16.76 -8.14
CA HIS A 149 -11.64 -17.98 -7.77
C HIS A 149 -11.90 -18.36 -6.31
N SER A 150 -11.98 -17.38 -5.41
CA SER A 150 -12.19 -17.62 -3.99
C SER A 150 -12.90 -16.42 -3.32
N PRO A 151 -14.22 -16.29 -3.49
CA PRO A 151 -14.96 -15.19 -2.89
C PRO A 151 -14.95 -15.31 -1.35
N GLU A 152 -14.58 -14.22 -0.69
CA GLU A 152 -14.58 -14.11 0.76
C GLU A 152 -15.98 -13.74 1.28
N ASN A 153 -16.23 -14.03 2.56
CA ASN A 153 -17.40 -13.50 3.23
C ASN A 153 -17.21 -12.03 3.65
N SER A 154 -18.33 -11.37 3.97
CA SER A 154 -18.37 -9.96 4.38
C SER A 154 -17.41 -9.61 5.52
N GLU A 155 -17.29 -10.46 6.54
CA GLU A 155 -16.42 -10.16 7.70
C GLU A 155 -14.94 -10.26 7.35
N LEU A 156 -14.56 -11.22 6.50
CA LEU A 156 -13.17 -11.35 6.07
C LEU A 156 -12.78 -10.24 5.09
N ALA A 157 -13.65 -9.87 4.14
CA ALA A 157 -13.43 -8.72 3.26
C ALA A 157 -13.26 -7.41 4.06
N LYS A 158 -14.14 -7.17 5.03
CA LYS A 158 -14.07 -6.04 5.97
C LYS A 158 -12.78 -6.05 6.79
N THR A 159 -12.32 -7.22 7.25
CA THR A 159 -11.07 -7.37 8.00
C THR A 159 -9.86 -7.05 7.13
N LYS A 160 -9.78 -7.59 5.91
CA LYS A 160 -8.70 -7.31 4.96
C LYS A 160 -8.63 -5.82 4.61
N TRP A 161 -9.78 -5.20 4.35
CA TRP A 161 -9.88 -3.76 4.08
C TRP A 161 -9.38 -2.92 5.25
N ARG A 162 -9.82 -3.26 6.47
CA ARG A 162 -9.38 -2.60 7.70
C ARG A 162 -7.86 -2.69 7.83
N ASN A 163 -7.29 -3.90 7.73
CA ASN A 163 -5.85 -4.12 7.92
C ASN A 163 -4.99 -3.35 6.89
N LEU A 164 -5.42 -3.33 5.62
CA LEU A 164 -4.74 -2.54 4.58
C LEU A 164 -4.76 -1.04 4.88
N ASN A 165 -5.89 -0.53 5.41
CA ASN A 165 -5.99 0.87 5.82
C ASN A 165 -5.21 1.16 7.09
N THR A 166 -5.16 0.23 8.06
CA THR A 166 -4.27 0.31 9.24
C THR A 166 -2.82 0.47 8.80
N TYR A 167 -2.35 -0.37 7.88
CA TYR A 167 -1.00 -0.30 7.33
C TYR A 167 -0.66 1.08 6.74
N LEU A 168 -1.57 1.66 5.95
CA LEU A 168 -1.34 2.96 5.31
C LEU A 168 -1.54 4.15 6.27
N ALA A 169 -2.40 4.03 7.27
CA ALA A 169 -2.53 5.01 8.33
C ALA A 169 -1.26 5.04 9.18
N LEU A 170 -0.68 3.88 9.53
CA LEU A 170 0.62 3.80 10.19
C LEU A 170 1.71 4.46 9.35
N ARG A 171 1.72 4.19 8.05
CA ARG A 171 2.64 4.84 7.11
C ARG A 171 2.44 6.35 7.02
N ALA A 172 1.20 6.84 7.12
CA ALA A 172 0.91 8.27 7.14
C ALA A 172 1.60 9.00 8.30
N THR A 173 1.76 8.32 9.45
CA THR A 173 2.46 8.83 10.62
C THR A 173 3.99 8.69 10.55
N HIS A 174 4.51 7.96 9.56
CA HIS A 174 5.94 7.71 9.44
C HIS A 174 6.67 8.89 8.75
N ALA A 175 7.54 9.57 9.49
CA ALA A 175 8.16 10.84 9.06
C ALA A 175 8.90 10.76 7.71
N ARG A 176 9.60 9.67 7.42
CA ARG A 176 10.30 9.48 6.14
C ARG A 176 9.39 9.06 5.01
N ALA A 177 8.26 8.40 5.29
CA ALA A 177 7.41 7.84 4.23
C ALA A 177 6.75 8.94 3.39
N GLN A 178 6.42 10.09 4.03
CA GLN A 178 5.88 11.27 3.34
C GLN A 178 6.88 11.91 2.37
N ASN A 179 8.19 11.70 2.55
CA ASN A 179 9.24 12.26 1.70
C ASN A 179 9.57 11.37 0.50
N ILE A 180 8.99 10.16 0.43
CA ILE A 180 9.18 9.22 -0.67
C ILE A 180 7.92 9.27 -1.54
N PRO A 181 7.97 9.86 -2.76
CA PRO A 181 6.77 10.19 -3.53
C PRO A 181 5.82 9.01 -3.78
N VAL A 182 6.36 7.84 -4.13
CA VAL A 182 5.55 6.63 -4.36
C VAL A 182 4.78 6.18 -3.11
N LEU A 183 5.41 6.27 -1.93
CA LEU A 183 4.76 5.92 -0.66
C LEU A 183 3.72 6.97 -0.25
N ALA A 184 4.04 8.26 -0.43
CA ALA A 184 3.12 9.37 -0.16
C ALA A 184 1.87 9.31 -1.05
N ASN A 185 2.02 8.96 -2.33
CA ASN A 185 0.90 8.80 -3.25
C ASN A 185 -0.04 7.67 -2.83
N GLY A 186 0.47 6.54 -2.36
CA GLY A 186 -0.36 5.45 -1.84
C GLY A 186 -1.17 5.85 -0.60
N ILE A 187 -0.62 6.70 0.26
CA ILE A 187 -1.31 7.25 1.43
C ILE A 187 -2.44 8.18 1.00
N ARG A 188 -2.19 9.06 0.02
CA ARG A 188 -3.21 9.94 -0.54
C ARG A 188 -4.36 9.14 -1.18
N LEU A 189 -4.04 8.11 -1.97
CA LEU A 189 -5.02 7.20 -2.54
C LEU A 189 -5.89 6.56 -1.44
N ALA A 190 -5.26 6.06 -0.39
CA ALA A 190 -5.97 5.32 0.65
C ALA A 190 -6.96 6.13 1.48
N ARG A 191 -6.82 7.46 1.49
CA ARG A 191 -7.79 8.37 2.14
C ARG A 191 -9.15 8.34 1.46
N VAL A 192 -9.27 7.82 0.23
CA VAL A 192 -10.56 7.56 -0.44
C VAL A 192 -11.51 6.75 0.47
N THR A 193 -10.97 5.92 1.36
CA THR A 193 -11.72 5.17 2.37
C THR A 193 -12.57 6.07 3.26
N LEU A 194 -12.13 7.28 3.60
CA LEU A 194 -12.88 8.22 4.44
C LEU A 194 -14.18 8.65 3.74
N MET A 195 -14.10 9.05 2.47
CA MET A 195 -15.29 9.36 1.67
C MET A 195 -16.18 8.11 1.53
N MET A 196 -15.61 6.97 1.14
CA MET A 196 -16.37 5.74 0.92
C MET A 196 -17.14 5.29 2.17
N ALA A 197 -16.55 5.47 3.35
CA ALA A 197 -17.15 5.10 4.62
C ALA A 197 -18.14 6.14 5.17
N LEU A 198 -17.91 7.43 4.95
CA LEU A 198 -18.57 8.49 5.73
C LEU A 198 -19.46 9.42 4.92
N GLU A 199 -19.20 9.55 3.61
CA GLU A 199 -19.90 10.50 2.76
C GLU A 199 -20.92 9.86 1.83
N HIS A 200 -20.93 8.52 1.71
CA HIS A 200 -21.91 7.84 0.88
C HIS A 200 -23.11 7.31 1.67
N SER A 201 -24.31 7.51 1.12
CA SER A 201 -25.54 6.94 1.67
C SER A 201 -25.58 5.43 1.42
N PRO A 202 -25.98 4.59 2.40
CA PRO A 202 -26.24 3.16 2.19
C PRO A 202 -27.24 2.86 1.04
N GLU A 203 -28.08 3.83 0.69
CA GLU A 203 -29.08 3.71 -0.37
C GLU A 203 -28.51 4.01 -1.77
N SER A 204 -27.29 4.54 -1.86
CA SER A 204 -26.64 4.88 -3.12
C SER A 204 -25.87 3.71 -3.70
N ARG A 205 -25.62 3.73 -5.03
CA ARG A 205 -24.80 2.71 -5.71
C ARG A 205 -23.41 2.55 -5.09
N LEU A 206 -22.80 3.67 -4.68
CA LEU A 206 -21.44 3.70 -4.11
C LEU A 206 -21.44 3.41 -2.60
N GLY A 207 -22.53 3.66 -1.88
CA GLY A 207 -22.62 3.45 -0.43
C GLY A 207 -23.30 2.15 0.00
N LYS A 208 -23.84 1.33 -0.91
CA LYS A 208 -24.50 0.06 -0.58
C LYS A 208 -23.69 -0.88 0.33
N ASN A 209 -22.37 -0.77 0.31
CA ASN A 209 -21.43 -1.56 1.11
C ASN A 209 -20.62 -0.71 2.11
N VAL A 210 -21.12 0.48 2.46
CA VAL A 210 -20.46 1.42 3.37
C VAL A 210 -20.02 0.74 4.68
N ASN A 211 -20.78 -0.24 5.17
CA ASN A 211 -20.48 -1.03 6.36
C ASN A 211 -19.14 -1.79 6.31
N LEU A 212 -18.64 -2.12 5.11
CA LEU A 212 -17.32 -2.74 4.94
C LEU A 212 -16.17 -1.74 5.11
N HIS A 213 -16.41 -0.46 4.85
CA HIS A 213 -15.41 0.60 4.90
C HIS A 213 -15.28 1.26 6.27
N ILE A 214 -16.37 1.29 7.06
CA ILE A 214 -16.42 2.02 8.34
C ILE A 214 -15.28 1.64 9.31
N PRO A 215 -14.95 0.36 9.55
CA PRO A 215 -13.85 0.03 10.45
C PRO A 215 -12.50 0.58 9.95
N ALA A 216 -12.27 0.56 8.63
CA ALA A 216 -11.05 1.09 8.05
C ALA A 216 -10.94 2.62 8.23
N ALA A 217 -12.06 3.35 8.10
CA ALA A 217 -12.09 4.78 8.42
C ALA A 217 -11.81 5.04 9.92
N ALA A 218 -12.27 4.16 10.81
CA ALA A 218 -11.96 4.24 12.23
C ALA A 218 -10.45 4.15 12.51
N GLU A 219 -9.75 3.24 11.82
CA GLU A 219 -8.28 3.09 11.93
C GLU A 219 -7.55 4.36 11.49
N TRP A 220 -7.99 5.00 10.42
CA TRP A 220 -7.43 6.28 9.96
C TRP A 220 -7.51 7.36 11.03
N PHE A 221 -8.67 7.53 11.68
CA PHE A 221 -8.80 8.50 12.76
C PHE A 221 -8.05 8.08 14.04
N ARG A 222 -8.00 6.77 14.35
CA ARG A 222 -7.28 6.24 15.52
C ARG A 222 -5.77 6.47 15.42
N ILE A 223 -5.20 6.21 14.25
CA ILE A 223 -3.75 6.17 14.04
C ILE A 223 -3.24 7.51 13.51
N ALA A 224 -3.90 8.04 12.48
CA ALA A 224 -3.46 9.20 11.72
C ALA A 224 -4.41 10.41 11.89
N GLY A 225 -5.17 10.47 13.00
CA GLY A 225 -6.09 11.57 13.30
C GLY A 225 -5.43 12.94 13.23
N ASP A 226 -4.28 13.11 13.91
CA ASP A 226 -3.51 14.36 13.90
C ASP A 226 -3.10 14.78 12.47
N GLU A 227 -2.76 13.81 11.62
CA GLU A 227 -2.41 14.06 10.21
C GLU A 227 -3.63 14.49 9.38
N ILE A 228 -4.78 13.84 9.57
CA ILE A 228 -6.04 14.23 8.93
C ILE A 228 -6.44 15.66 9.34
N GLU A 229 -6.32 15.99 10.63
CA GLU A 229 -6.58 17.34 11.13
C GLU A 229 -5.67 18.37 10.48
N ARG A 230 -4.38 18.08 10.40
CA ARG A 230 -3.38 18.94 9.76
C ARG A 230 -3.69 19.17 8.28
N LEU A 231 -4.06 18.11 7.54
CA LEU A 231 -4.43 18.19 6.13
C LEU A 231 -5.66 19.07 5.92
N CYS A 232 -6.71 18.85 6.72
CA CYS A 232 -7.95 19.61 6.63
C CYS A 232 -7.79 21.07 7.04
N LYS A 233 -6.96 21.36 8.05
CA LYS A 233 -6.62 22.72 8.45
C LYS A 233 -5.86 23.48 7.36
N ASN A 234 -4.95 22.78 6.68
CA ASN A 234 -4.11 23.37 5.63
C ASN A 234 -4.77 23.38 4.25
N GLN A 235 -5.94 22.73 4.09
CA GLN A 235 -6.61 22.57 2.79
C GLN A 235 -5.66 22.00 1.73
N ALA A 236 -4.83 21.05 2.13
CA ALA A 236 -3.71 20.58 1.33
C ALA A 236 -4.12 19.52 0.28
N GLU A 237 -5.36 19.03 0.33
CA GLU A 237 -5.83 17.95 -0.52
C GLU A 237 -7.28 18.13 -0.97
N THR A 238 -7.57 17.55 -2.14
CA THR A 238 -8.91 17.43 -2.70
C THR A 238 -9.30 15.97 -2.85
N MET A 239 -10.58 15.71 -2.69
CA MET A 239 -11.20 14.40 -2.86
C MET A 239 -12.62 14.61 -3.37
N SER A 240 -13.06 13.80 -4.34
CA SER A 240 -14.45 13.85 -4.81
C SER A 240 -15.43 13.75 -3.63
N PRO A 241 -16.52 14.54 -3.61
CA PRO A 241 -17.49 14.47 -2.53
C PRO A 241 -18.41 13.25 -2.69
N GLY A 242 -18.71 12.57 -1.59
CA GLY A 242 -19.79 11.60 -1.54
C GLY A 242 -21.17 12.27 -1.47
N ASP A 243 -22.24 11.52 -1.71
CA ASP A 243 -23.58 12.08 -1.89
C ASP A 243 -24.16 12.75 -0.64
N LEU A 244 -23.84 12.26 0.56
CA LEU A 244 -24.26 12.89 1.82
C LEU A 244 -23.59 14.25 2.02
N TRP A 245 -22.30 14.36 1.69
CA TRP A 245 -21.54 15.62 1.80
C TRP A 245 -21.98 16.61 0.72
N ALA A 246 -22.10 16.16 -0.53
CA ALA A 246 -22.54 16.98 -1.65
C ALA A 246 -23.94 17.58 -1.43
N ARG A 247 -24.88 16.82 -0.85
CA ARG A 247 -26.25 17.30 -0.54
C ARG A 247 -26.27 18.46 0.45
N LEU A 248 -25.23 18.61 1.27
CA LEU A 248 -25.07 19.74 2.21
C LEU A 248 -24.37 20.95 1.57
N GLY A 249 -24.11 20.92 0.26
CA GLY A 249 -23.32 21.94 -0.45
C GLY A 249 -21.82 21.76 -0.31
N GLY A 250 -21.37 20.58 0.13
CA GLY A 250 -19.96 20.25 0.31
C GLY A 250 -19.20 20.11 -1.01
N GLY A 251 -18.00 20.69 -1.07
CA GLY A 251 -17.11 20.63 -2.25
C GLY A 251 -16.02 19.55 -2.13
N GLU A 252 -15.08 19.57 -3.08
CA GLU A 252 -13.96 18.62 -3.15
C GLU A 252 -12.86 18.87 -2.12
N MET A 253 -12.79 20.07 -1.55
CA MET A 253 -11.72 20.42 -0.62
C MET A 253 -11.83 19.61 0.67
N CYS A 254 -10.71 19.02 1.11
CA CYS A 254 -10.59 18.49 2.46
C CYS A 254 -10.36 19.66 3.40
N ASP A 255 -11.42 20.24 3.95
CA ASP A 255 -11.38 21.38 4.87
C ASP A 255 -11.88 21.03 6.28
N SER A 256 -11.88 22.01 7.19
CA SER A 256 -12.36 21.80 8.56
C SER A 256 -13.85 21.47 8.62
N ALA A 257 -14.68 21.93 7.67
CA ALA A 257 -16.10 21.61 7.65
C ALA A 257 -16.33 20.14 7.28
N ARG A 258 -15.59 19.63 6.29
CA ARG A 258 -15.59 18.22 5.89
C ARG A 258 -15.08 17.31 7.00
N LEU A 259 -14.02 17.74 7.71
CA LEU A 259 -13.53 17.04 8.90
C LEU A 259 -14.59 16.95 10.00
N SER A 260 -15.27 18.06 10.32
CA SER A 260 -16.36 18.07 11.30
C SER A 260 -17.50 17.15 10.88
N PHE A 261 -17.84 17.12 9.58
CA PHE A 261 -18.80 16.18 9.02
C PHE A 261 -18.37 14.73 9.25
N TRP A 262 -17.13 14.36 8.92
CA TRP A 262 -16.62 13.01 9.14
C TRP A 262 -16.65 12.58 10.61
N LYS A 263 -16.19 13.44 11.52
CA LYS A 263 -16.20 13.15 12.97
C LYS A 263 -17.62 12.94 13.50
N LYS A 264 -18.58 13.75 13.02
CA LYS A 264 -20.00 13.58 13.35
C LYS A 264 -20.52 12.24 12.84
N ARG A 265 -20.26 11.89 11.58
CA ARG A 265 -20.67 10.61 10.98
C ARG A 265 -20.08 9.42 11.72
N MET A 266 -18.81 9.46 12.08
CA MET A 266 -18.17 8.43 12.90
C MET A 266 -18.89 8.22 14.24
N SER A 267 -19.24 9.31 14.92
CA SER A 267 -19.98 9.26 16.18
C SER A 267 -21.39 8.66 16.00
N GLU A 268 -22.12 9.06 14.95
CA GLU A 268 -23.43 8.49 14.61
C GLU A 268 -23.39 6.99 14.30
N LEU A 269 -22.25 6.52 13.79
CA LEU A 269 -21.99 5.11 13.47
C LEU A 269 -21.45 4.31 14.68
N GLY A 270 -21.39 4.91 15.87
CA GLY A 270 -20.97 4.25 17.11
C GLY A 270 -19.47 4.28 17.40
N TYR A 271 -18.70 5.10 16.67
CA TYR A 271 -17.26 5.31 16.89
C TYR A 271 -17.04 6.65 17.60
N THR A 272 -17.38 6.70 18.89
CA THR A 272 -17.44 7.93 19.70
C THR A 272 -16.13 8.36 20.37
N GLU A 273 -15.08 7.52 20.38
CA GLU A 273 -13.81 7.82 21.08
C GLU A 273 -12.62 8.09 20.17
N VAL A 274 -12.85 8.44 18.89
CA VAL A 274 -11.74 8.67 17.97
C VAL A 274 -11.17 10.07 18.17
N GLY A 275 -10.17 10.17 19.05
CA GLY A 275 -9.44 11.42 19.34
C GLY A 275 -8.95 11.59 20.78
N LYS A 276 -9.24 10.68 21.71
CA LYS A 276 -8.57 10.67 23.02
C LYS A 276 -7.40 9.69 22.98
N ARG A 277 -6.18 10.23 23.01
CA ARG A 277 -5.00 9.44 23.37
C ARG A 277 -5.27 8.75 24.72
N MET A 278 -5.14 7.43 24.77
CA MET A 278 -4.75 6.75 26.01
C MET A 278 -3.28 6.99 26.25
#